data_AF-A0A3M2EEE7-F1
#
_entry.id   AF-A0A3M2EEE7-F1
#
_cell.length_a   1.000
_cell.length_b   1.000
_cell.length_c   1.000
_cell.angle_alpha   90.00
_cell.angle_beta   90.00
_cell.angle_gamma   90.00
#
_symmetry.space_group_name_H-M   'P 1'
#
loop_
_entity.id
_entity.type
_entity.pdbx_description
1 polymer ?
#
loop_
_entity_poly.entity_id
_entity_poly.type
_entity_poly.pdbx_seq_one_letter_code
_entity_poly.pdbx_strand_id
1 'polypeptide(L)'
;MLAPAVVAAGALASTPEAVDLTEALRWTRQFVFQDTPLEVAVARLSEHYGVPVYLDEALAREPVTGRFAEEDYTLKEILDILARSLNAEVRLQPDGSYRLLPGA
;
A
#
# COMPACT_ATOMS: atom_id res chain seq x y z
N MET A 1 35.43 -17.19 19.96
CA MET A 1 34.54 -16.39 20.83
C MET A 1 34.86 -14.92 20.57
N LEU A 2 33.92 -14.14 20.04
CA LEU A 2 34.07 -12.69 19.87
C LEU A 2 33.36 -12.01 21.05
N ALA A 3 34.06 -11.15 21.79
CA ALA A 3 33.48 -10.36 22.88
C ALA A 3 32.69 -9.17 22.30
N PRO A 4 31.53 -8.80 22.86
CA PRO A 4 30.79 -7.63 22.41
C PRO A 4 31.54 -6.34 22.79
N ALA A 5 31.69 -5.42 21.82
CA ALA A 5 32.25 -4.10 22.06
C ALA A 5 31.22 -3.21 22.77
N VAL A 6 31.62 -2.56 23.87
CA VAL A 6 30.77 -1.62 24.62
C VAL A 6 30.79 -0.26 23.92
N VAL A 7 29.62 0.28 23.57
CA VAL A 7 29.47 1.62 22.99
C VAL A 7 29.59 2.67 24.10
N ALA A 8 30.46 3.67 23.90
CA ALA A 8 30.66 4.75 24.85
C ALA A 8 29.39 5.60 25.03
N ALA A 9 28.98 5.80 26.28
CA ALA A 9 27.86 6.68 26.62
C ALA A 9 28.20 8.14 26.23
N GLY A 10 27.52 8.67 25.21
CA GLY A 10 27.72 10.03 24.70
C GLY A 10 27.94 10.12 23.19
N ALA A 11 28.06 8.99 22.48
CA ALA A 11 27.97 8.99 21.02
C ALA A 11 26.52 9.30 20.64
N LEU A 12 26.25 10.52 20.15
CA LEU A 12 24.98 10.83 19.52
C LEU A 12 24.82 9.89 18.33
N ALA A 13 23.74 9.11 18.33
CA ALA A 13 23.38 8.29 17.19
C ALA A 13 23.33 9.19 15.95
N SER A 14 23.92 8.72 14.84
CA SER A 14 23.81 9.42 13.57
C SER A 14 22.35 9.71 13.28
N THR A 15 22.05 10.91 12.79
CA THR A 15 20.71 11.29 12.38
C THR A 15 20.20 10.26 11.37
N PRO A 16 19.03 9.65 11.59
CA PRO A 16 18.52 8.61 10.70
C PRO A 16 18.39 9.19 9.29
N GLU A 17 18.95 8.47 8.32
CA GLU A 17 18.83 8.82 6.91
C GLU A 17 17.38 8.61 6.47
N ALA A 18 16.87 9.47 5.60
CA ALA A 18 15.54 9.31 5.04
C ALA A 18 15.54 8.07 4.12
N VAL A 19 15.00 6.96 4.60
CA VAL A 19 14.84 5.73 3.84
C VAL A 19 13.46 5.73 3.18
N ASP A 20 13.35 5.26 1.94
CA ASP A 20 12.06 4.94 1.35
C ASP A 20 11.41 3.81 2.17
N LEU A 21 10.46 4.19 3.02
CA LEU A 21 9.76 3.28 3.93
C LEU A 21 9.07 2.15 3.16
N THR A 22 8.70 2.40 1.90
CA THR A 22 8.04 1.41 1.03
C THR A 22 8.96 0.24 0.76
N GLU A 23 10.23 0.52 0.41
CA GLU A 23 11.24 -0.51 0.14
C GLU A 23 11.63 -1.23 1.44
N ALA A 24 11.87 -0.46 2.50
CA ALA A 24 12.28 -0.96 3.81
C ALA A 24 11.20 -1.82 4.48
N LEU A 25 9.93 -1.73 4.07
CA LEU A 25 8.83 -2.54 4.63
C LEU A 25 8.37 -3.67 3.71
N ARG A 26 8.93 -3.86 2.50
CA ARG A 26 8.52 -4.99 1.63
C ARG A 26 8.73 -6.35 2.30
N TRP A 27 9.75 -6.48 3.15
CA TRP A 27 10.00 -7.71 3.93
C TRP A 27 8.91 -8.00 4.97
N THR A 28 8.12 -7.00 5.37
CA THR A 28 7.03 -7.14 6.34
C THR A 28 5.72 -7.64 5.72
N ARG A 29 5.66 -7.84 4.39
CA ARG A 29 4.43 -8.20 3.66
C ARG A 29 3.28 -7.20 3.92
N GLN A 30 3.62 -5.92 3.85
CA GLN A 30 2.66 -4.84 4.05
C GLN A 30 2.64 -3.91 2.85
N PHE A 31 1.43 -3.49 2.49
CA PHE A 31 1.21 -2.37 1.60
C PHE A 31 1.11 -1.11 2.44
N VAL A 32 2.00 -0.15 2.18
CA VAL A 32 1.95 1.17 2.79
C VAL A 32 1.77 2.19 1.68
N PHE A 33 0.71 2.98 1.81
CA PHE A 33 0.41 4.10 0.94
C PHE A 33 0.43 5.37 1.79
N GLN A 34 1.18 6.36 1.34
CA GLN A 34 1.27 7.68 1.97
C GLN A 34 1.10 8.71 0.86
N ASP A 35 -0.03 9.40 0.86
CA ASP A 35 -0.39 10.37 -0.18
C ASP A 35 -0.17 9.83 -1.61
N THR A 36 -0.46 8.54 -1.80
CA THR A 36 -0.14 7.83 -3.03
C THR A 36 -1.33 7.94 -3.98
N PRO A 37 -1.15 8.33 -5.26
CA PRO A 37 -2.23 8.32 -6.23
C PRO A 37 -2.88 6.94 -6.33
N LEU A 38 -4.22 6.88 -6.35
CA LEU A 38 -4.96 5.63 -6.36
C LEU A 38 -4.55 4.72 -7.52
N GLU A 39 -4.31 5.28 -8.70
CA GLU A 39 -3.79 4.57 -9.88
C GLU A 39 -2.50 3.77 -9.58
N VAL A 40 -1.59 4.34 -8.78
CA VAL A 40 -0.32 3.72 -8.40
C VAL A 40 -0.56 2.64 -7.34
N ALA A 41 -1.41 2.93 -6.36
CA ALA A 41 -1.77 1.96 -5.33
C ALA A 41 -2.44 0.71 -5.93
N VAL A 42 -3.40 0.92 -6.83
CA VAL A 42 -4.14 -0.13 -7.52
C VAL A 42 -3.24 -0.93 -8.46
N ALA A 43 -2.34 -0.28 -9.20
CA ALA A 43 -1.37 -0.99 -10.04
C ALA A 43 -0.49 -1.95 -9.22
N ARG A 44 0.01 -1.49 -8.07
CA ARG A 44 0.83 -2.33 -7.16
C ARG A 44 0.04 -3.51 -6.60
N LEU A 45 -1.22 -3.29 -6.21
CA LEU A 45 -2.09 -4.37 -5.75
C LEU A 45 -2.40 -5.36 -6.88
N SER A 46 -2.71 -4.86 -8.07
CA SER A 46 -2.99 -5.69 -9.24
C SER A 46 -1.81 -6.59 -9.60
N GLU A 47 -0.59 -6.04 -9.60
CA GLU A 47 0.65 -6.77 -9.85
C GLU A 47 0.90 -7.85 -8.78
N HIS A 48 0.74 -7.52 -7.50
CA HIS A 48 0.99 -8.44 -6.41
C HIS A 48 0.01 -9.64 -6.40
N TYR A 49 -1.28 -9.36 -6.57
CA TYR A 49 -2.31 -10.40 -6.52
C TYR A 49 -2.53 -11.10 -7.87
N GLY A 50 -1.92 -10.61 -8.96
CA GLY A 50 -2.07 -11.17 -10.30
C GLY A 50 -3.49 -11.03 -10.87
N VAL A 51 -4.29 -10.10 -10.34
CA VAL A 51 -5.67 -9.84 -10.76
C VAL A 51 -5.76 -8.45 -11.35
N PRO A 52 -6.24 -8.28 -12.60
CA PRO A 52 -6.42 -6.95 -13.19
C PRO A 52 -7.40 -6.10 -12.38
N VAL A 53 -7.04 -4.84 -12.14
CA VAL A 53 -7.91 -3.85 -11.52
C VAL A 53 -7.96 -2.61 -12.39
N TYR A 54 -9.16 -2.24 -12.82
CA TYR A 54 -9.41 -1.08 -13.66
C TYR A 54 -9.98 0.06 -12.84
N LEU A 55 -9.61 1.28 -13.22
CA LEU A 55 -10.00 2.49 -12.52
C LEU A 55 -10.73 3.45 -13.46
N ASP A 56 -11.75 4.13 -12.94
CA ASP A 56 -12.29 5.32 -13.59
C ASP A 56 -11.31 6.49 -13.51
N GLU A 57 -11.22 7.29 -14.57
CA GLU A 57 -10.27 8.41 -14.67
C GLU A 57 -10.50 9.45 -13.56
N ALA A 58 -11.74 9.63 -13.12
CA ALA A 58 -12.07 10.58 -12.06
C ALA A 58 -11.44 10.22 -10.70
N LEU A 59 -11.06 8.95 -10.48
CA LEU A 59 -10.48 8.48 -9.22
C LEU A 59 -8.95 8.36 -9.27
N ALA A 60 -8.33 8.47 -10.46
CA ALA A 60 -6.94 8.11 -10.70
C ALA A 60 -5.95 8.84 -9.80
N ARG A 61 -6.14 10.15 -9.70
CA ARG A 61 -5.26 11.05 -8.96
C ARG A 61 -5.66 11.25 -7.50
N GLU A 62 -6.71 10.57 -7.03
CA GLU A 62 -7.14 10.71 -5.64
C GLU A 62 -6.08 10.11 -4.72
N PRO A 63 -5.59 10.88 -3.73
CA PRO A 63 -4.54 10.41 -2.85
C PRO A 63 -5.12 9.43 -1.84
N VAL A 64 -4.44 8.29 -1.67
CA VAL A 64 -4.75 7.31 -0.65
C VAL A 64 -3.64 7.19 0.38
N THR A 65 -4.05 7.08 1.63
CA THR A 65 -3.16 6.83 2.77
C THR A 65 -3.70 5.66 3.56
N GLY A 66 -2.87 4.65 3.80
CA GLY A 66 -3.28 3.44 4.48
C GLY A 66 -2.15 2.44 4.62
N ARG A 67 -2.35 1.49 5.55
CA ARG A 67 -1.45 0.36 5.76
C ARG A 67 -2.26 -0.91 5.81
N PHE A 68 -1.92 -1.87 4.98
CA PHE A 68 -2.60 -3.15 4.87
C PHE A 68 -1.57 -4.27 5.02
N ALA A 69 -1.78 -5.15 6.01
CA ALA A 69 -1.00 -6.37 6.13
C ALA A 69 -1.58 -7.43 5.20
N GLU A 70 -0.72 -8.05 4.38
CA GLU A 70 -1.14 -9.04 3.38
C GLU A 70 -1.87 -10.24 4.02
N GLU A 71 -1.51 -10.62 5.24
CA GLU A 71 -2.13 -11.72 5.97
C GLU A 71 -3.53 -11.42 6.50
N ASP A 72 -3.85 -10.14 6.70
CA ASP A 72 -5.12 -9.69 7.29
C ASP A 72 -6.16 -9.31 6.23
N TYR A 73 -5.72 -8.99 5.02
CA TYR A 73 -6.59 -8.43 3.98
C TYR A 73 -6.43 -9.11 2.62
N THR A 74 -7.57 -9.52 2.07
CA THR A 74 -7.67 -9.88 0.66
C THR A 74 -7.66 -8.65 -0.24
N LEU A 75 -7.31 -8.83 -1.52
CA LEU A 75 -7.41 -7.76 -2.52
C LEU A 75 -8.78 -7.06 -2.48
N LYS A 76 -9.86 -7.84 -2.44
CA LYS A 76 -11.23 -7.31 -2.42
C LYS A 76 -11.46 -6.40 -1.21
N GLU A 77 -11.03 -6.81 -0.03
CA GLU A 77 -11.19 -6.02 1.20
C GLU A 77 -10.40 -4.72 1.14
N ILE A 78 -9.17 -4.75 0.63
CA ILE A 78 -8.37 -3.54 0.41
C ILE A 78 -9.11 -2.61 -0.55
N LEU A 79 -9.57 -3.11 -1.70
CA LEU A 79 -10.31 -2.30 -2.68
C LEU A 79 -11.60 -1.73 -2.11
N ASP A 80 -12.36 -2.51 -1.33
CA ASP A 80 -13.59 -2.04 -0.67
C ASP A 80 -13.31 -0.93 0.34
N ILE A 81 -12.21 -1.03 1.11
CA ILE A 81 -11.79 0.01 2.05
C ILE A 81 -11.41 1.29 1.30
N LEU A 82 -10.59 1.18 0.25
CA LEU A 82 -10.19 2.31 -0.58
C LEU A 82 -11.41 2.98 -1.22
N ALA A 83 -12.31 2.20 -1.80
CA ALA A 83 -13.52 2.72 -2.42
C ALA A 83 -14.41 3.47 -1.42
N ARG A 84 -14.63 2.93 -0.22
CA ARG A 84 -15.40 3.62 0.84
C ARG A 84 -14.76 4.95 1.24
N SER A 85 -13.43 5.02 1.32
CA SER A 85 -12.74 6.26 1.68
C SER A 85 -12.90 7.37 0.64
N LEU A 86 -13.13 6.99 -0.63
CA LEU A 86 -13.25 7.89 -1.77
C LEU A 86 -14.70 8.08 -2.24
N ASN A 87 -15.69 7.60 -1.47
CA ASN A 87 -17.09 7.54 -1.91
C ASN A 87 -17.21 6.91 -3.32
N ALA A 88 -16.59 5.74 -3.50
CA ALA A 88 -16.53 4.97 -4.73
C ALA A 88 -17.12 3.56 -4.54
N GLU A 89 -17.32 2.85 -5.64
CA GLU A 89 -17.85 1.48 -5.70
C GLU A 89 -16.82 0.54 -6.34
N VAL A 90 -16.69 -0.68 -5.81
CA VAL A 90 -15.91 -1.78 -6.43
C VAL A 90 -16.87 -2.78 -7.05
N ARG A 91 -16.66 -3.12 -8.32
CA ARG A 91 -17.39 -4.18 -9.02
C ARG A 91 -16.45 -5.30 -9.46
N LEU A 92 -16.79 -6.53 -9.07
CA LEU A 92 -16.19 -7.73 -9.64
C LEU A 92 -16.79 -7.97 -11.03
N GLN A 93 -15.92 -8.13 -12.02
CA GLN A 93 -16.28 -8.41 -13.39
C GLN A 93 -16.41 -9.92 -13.65
N PRO A 94 -17.12 -10.35 -14.70
CA PRO A 94 -17.26 -11.77 -15.04
C PRO A 94 -15.93 -12.48 -15.36
N ASP A 95 -14.91 -11.74 -15.78
CA ASP A 95 -13.56 -12.26 -16.07
C ASP A 95 -12.67 -12.37 -14.81
N GLY A 96 -13.21 -12.04 -13.63
CA GLY A 96 -12.50 -12.04 -12.36
C GLY A 96 -11.72 -10.76 -12.06
N SER A 97 -11.71 -9.78 -12.95
CA SER A 97 -11.11 -8.47 -12.71
C SER A 97 -11.98 -7.59 -11.79
N TYR A 98 -11.37 -6.58 -11.19
CA TYR A 98 -12.10 -5.56 -10.43
C TYR A 98 -12.19 -4.25 -11.20
N ARG A 99 -13.27 -3.49 -10.99
CA ARG A 99 -13.42 -2.13 -11.49
C ARG A 99 -13.84 -1.19 -10.38
N LEU A 100 -13.09 -0.12 -10.17
CA LEU A 100 -13.45 0.98 -9.26
C LEU A 100 -14.15 2.07 -10.06
N LEU A 101 -15.30 2.53 -9.54
CA LEU A 101 -16.17 3.53 -10.15
C LEU A 101 -16.48 4.61 -9.11
N PRO A 102 -16.67 5.89 -9.51
CA PRO A 102 -17.16 6.91 -8.59
C PRO A 102 -18.51 6.51 -8.00
N GLY A 103 -18.75 6.86 -6.74
CA GLY A 103 -20.03 6.66 -6.09
C GLY A 103 -21.09 7.57 -6.68
N ALA A 104 -22.34 7.14 -6.58
CA ALA A 104 -23.51 7.90 -7.00
C ALA A 104 -23.85 9.03 -6.01
#